data_AF-A0AAJ1HZ14-F1
#
_entry.id   AF-A0AAJ1HZ14-F1
#
_cell.length_a   1.000
_cell.length_b   1.000
_cell.length_c   1.000
_cell.angle_alpha   90.00
_cell.angle_beta   90.00
_cell.angle_gamma   90.00
#
_symmetry.space_group_name_H-M   'P 1'
#
loop_
_entity.id
_entity.type
_entity.pdbx_description
1 polymer ?
#
loop_
_entity_poly.entity_id
_entity_poly.type
_entity_poly.pdbx_seq_one_letter_code
_entity_poly.pdbx_strand_id
1 'polypeptide(L)' 'GSGGTGLGLAICRKIIDAMDGTIVASNRPEGGSLFRITLPCRSASETRPAELL' A
#
# COMPACT_ATOMS: atom_id res chain seq x y z
N GLY A 1 -19.59 16.76 10.56
CA GLY A 1 -18.86 15.72 9.80
C GLY A 1 -18.09 14.90 10.80
N SER A 2 -18.39 13.60 10.91
CA SER A 2 -17.62 12.66 11.73
C SER A 2 -16.22 12.56 11.15
N GLY A 3 -15.26 13.27 11.76
CA GLY A 3 -13.85 13.16 11.40
C GLY A 3 -13.44 11.69 11.50
N GLY A 4 -12.99 11.12 10.39
CA GLY A 4 -12.44 9.77 10.40
C GLY A 4 -11.33 9.70 11.44
N THR A 5 -11.18 8.55 12.10
CA THR A 5 -10.21 8.32 13.18
C THR A 5 -8.74 8.43 12.77
N GLY A 6 -8.45 8.80 11.51
CA GLY A 6 -7.10 8.86 10.95
C GLY A 6 -6.45 7.49 10.74
N LEU A 7 -7.18 6.39 10.96
CA LEU A 7 -6.61 5.04 10.95
C LEU A 7 -6.25 4.50 9.57
N GLY A 8 -6.86 5.03 8.50
CA GLY A 8 -6.70 4.47 7.14
C GLY A 8 -5.24 4.38 6.69
N LEU A 9 -4.48 5.48 6.79
CA LEU A 9 -3.07 5.48 6.39
C LEU A 9 -2.17 4.67 7.32
N ALA A 10 -2.51 4.60 8.61
CA ALA A 10 -1.78 3.76 9.56
C ALA A 10 -1.95 2.27 9.24
N ILE A 11 -3.15 1.86 8.83
CA ILE A 11 -3.42 0.49 8.37
C ILE A 11 -2.66 0.21 7.06
N CYS A 12 -2.75 1.11 6.08
CA CYS A 12 -2.00 0.97 4.82
C CYS A 12 -0.50 0.82 5.05
N ARG A 13 0.09 1.65 5.93
CA ARG A 13 1.51 1.55 6.30
C ARG A 13 1.86 0.16 6.81
N LYS A 14 1.10 -0.36 7.79
CA LYS A 14 1.35 -1.69 8.37
C LYS A 14 1.31 -2.81 7.33
N ILE A 15 0.34 -2.77 6.41
CA ILE A 15 0.21 -3.78 5.35
C ILE A 15 1.40 -3.70 4.39
N ILE A 16 1.76 -2.50 3.95
CA ILE A 16 2.84 -2.28 2.99
C ILE A 16 4.20 -2.64 3.60
N ASP A 17 4.43 -2.31 4.87
CA ASP A 17 5.65 -2.69 5.59
C ASP A 17 5.74 -4.23 5.71
N ALA A 18 4.62 -4.92 5.97
CA ALA A 18 4.58 -6.40 5.99
C ALA A 18 4.81 -7.05 4.61
N MET A 19 4.69 -6.28 3.52
CA MET A 19 5.02 -6.70 2.16
C MET A 19 6.45 -6.33 1.74
N ASP A 20 7.30 -5.90 2.69
CA ASP A 20 8.63 -5.37 2.45
C ASP A 20 8.63 -4.15 1.51
N GLY A 21 7.54 -3.38 1.55
CA GLY A 21 7.30 -2.21 0.73
C GLY A 21 7.51 -0.89 1.46
N THR A 22 7.19 0.20 0.76
CA THR A 22 7.18 1.55 1.33
C THR A 22 5.99 2.37 0.80
N ILE A 23 5.49 3.30 1.62
CA ILE A 23 4.52 4.32 1.24
C ILE A 23 5.04 5.72 1.59
N VAL A 24 4.80 6.71 0.74
CA VAL A 24 5.12 8.12 0.97
C VAL A 24 3.90 8.96 0.63
N ALA A 25 3.55 9.91 1.50
CA ALA A 25 2.51 10.89 1.26
C ALA A 25 3.16 12.28 1.09
N SER A 26 2.78 12.99 0.03
CA SER A 26 3.22 14.36 -0.22
C SER A 26 2.09 15.16 -0.88
N ASN A 27 2.23 16.48 -0.92
CA ASN A 27 1.32 17.32 -1.72
C ASN A 27 1.82 17.39 -3.16
N ARG A 28 0.90 17.53 -4.12
CA ARG A 28 1.27 17.82 -5.52
C ARG A 28 1.47 19.33 -5.70
N PRO A 29 2.44 19.77 -6.52
CA PRO A 29 2.63 21.19 -6.82
C PRO A 29 1.36 21.90 -7.33
N GLU A 30 0.55 21.21 -8.12
CA GLU A 30 -0.72 21.67 -8.69
C GLU A 30 -1.92 21.55 -7.74
N GLY A 31 -1.71 21.10 -6.50
CA GLY A 31 -2.76 20.90 -5.51
C GLY A 31 -3.23 19.45 -5.37
N GLY A 32 -3.80 19.15 -4.20
CA GLY A 32 -4.18 17.80 -3.81
C GLY A 32 -3.01 16.98 -3.25
N SER A 33 -3.24 15.67 -3.11
CA SER A 33 -2.30 14.74 -2.45
C SER A 33 -1.76 13.71 -3.43
N LEU A 34 -0.50 13.34 -3.25
CA LEU A 34 0.21 12.25 -3.91
C LEU A 34 0.58 11.19 -2.88
N PHE A 35 0.14 9.96 -3.11
CA PHE A 35 0.56 8.80 -2.34
C PHE A 35 1.36 7.89 -3.27
N ARG A 36 2.64 7.68 -2.96
CA ARG A 36 3.53 6.79 -3.72
C ARG A 36 3.73 5.51 -2.92
N ILE A 37 3.43 4.38 -3.54
CA ILE A 37 3.65 3.04 -2.96
C ILE A 37 4.71 2.34 -3.80
N THR A 38 5.64 1.65 -3.16
CA THR A 38 6.65 0.82 -3.81
C THR A 38 6.67 -0.54 -3.13
N LEU A 39 6.58 -1.60 -3.92
CA LEU A 39 6.60 -2.99 -3.46
C LEU A 39 7.71 -3.75 -4.20
N PRO A 40 8.36 -4.73 -3.57
CA PRO A 40 9.26 -5.64 -4.27
C PRO A 40 8.52 -6.42 -5.36
N CYS A 41 9.10 -6.50 -6.55
CA CYS A 41 8.58 -7.38 -7.61
C CYS A 41 8.93 -8.83 -7.26
N ARG A 42 7.93 -9.64 -6.88
CA ARG A 42 8.07 -11.08 -6.72
C ARG A 42 7.87 -11.78 -8.08
N SER A 43 8.56 -12.90 -8.27
CA SER A 43 8.44 -13.69 -9.50
C SER A 43 7.01 -14.20 -9.66
N ALA A 44 6.44 -14.11 -10.87
CA ALA A 44 5.14 -14.70 -11.19
C ALA A 44 5.10 -16.22 -10.88
N SER A 45 6.25 -16.90 -10.84
CA SER A 45 6.35 -18.32 -10.48
C SER A 45 5.99 -18.61 -9.02
N GLU A 46 6.01 -17.63 -8.11
CA GLU A 46 5.63 -17.84 -6.70
C GLU A 46 4.11 -17.90 -6.51
N THR A 47 3.33 -17.29 -7.40
CA THR A 47 1.87 -17.40 -7.38
C THR A 47 1.48 -18.68 -8.11
N ARG A 48 1.67 -19.82 -7.45
CA ARG A 48 1.07 -21.08 -7.92
C ARG A 48 -0.41 -21.03 -7.56
N PRO A 49 -1.34 -21.13 -8.53
CA PRO A 49 -2.74 -21.34 -8.19
C PRO A 49 -2.83 -22.56 -7.27
N ALA A 50 -3.67 -22.50 -6.24
CA ALA A 50 -3.92 -23.66 -5.41
C ALA A 50 -4.42 -24.80 -6.31
N GLU A 51 -3.74 -25.94 -6.30
CA GLU A 51 -4.24 -27.13 -6.97
C GLU A 51 -5.59 -27.49 -6.32
N LEU A 52 -6.66 -27.34 -7.09
CA LEU A 52 -7.99 -27.84 -6.73
C LEU A 52 -7.93 -29.37 -6.79
N LEU A 53 -7.69 -30.00 -5.63
CA LEU A 53 -7.94 -31.42 -5.40
C LEU A 53 -9.43 -31.68 -5.19
#